data_AF-A0A7V5DCS2-F1
#
_entry.id   AF-A0A7V5DCS2-F1
#
_cell.length_a   1.000
_cell.length_b   1.000
_cell.length_c   1.000
_cell.angle_alpha   90.00
_cell.angle_beta   90.00
_cell.angle_gamma   90.00
#
_symmetry.space_group_name_H-M   'P 1'
#
loop_
_entity.id
_entity.type
_entity.pdbx_description
1 polymer ?
#
loop_
_entity_poly.entity_id
_entity_poly.type
_entity_poly.pdbx_seq_one_letter_code
_entity_poly.pdbx_strand_id
1 'polypeptide(L)'
;MLWLLLNLQFLFPQNTLFPSEYSSEPGSVVTWLTEQDHDFGEIRRGKPTTFVFKFKNVSTDTIVLQTVRTTCGCTAARYTEEPIAPDAGGEVAVEYDAYQGGAFSKKIKVFFDKQKKAEILWIRGEVN
;
A
#
# COMPACT_ATOMS: atom_id res chain seq x y z
N MET A 1 53.44 -0.24 -29.08
CA MET A 1 52.88 -0.96 -27.91
C MET A 1 52.77 0.06 -26.80
N LEU A 2 51.64 0.74 -26.60
CA LEU A 2 50.48 0.28 -25.80
C LEU A 2 50.98 -0.27 -24.45
N TRP A 3 50.70 0.35 -23.30
CA TRP A 3 49.58 0.11 -22.37
C TRP A 3 49.82 1.06 -21.16
N LEU A 4 48.91 1.59 -20.35
CA LEU A 4 47.45 1.79 -20.33
C LEU A 4 47.24 2.81 -19.19
N LEU A 5 46.39 3.81 -19.35
CA LEU A 5 46.01 4.74 -18.28
C LEU A 5 45.19 3.99 -17.23
N LEU A 6 45.66 3.96 -15.98
CA LEU A 6 44.89 3.41 -14.86
C LEU A 6 43.88 4.45 -14.38
N ASN A 7 42.65 4.33 -14.86
CA ASN A 7 41.48 5.01 -14.31
C ASN A 7 41.17 4.42 -12.93
N LEU A 8 41.42 5.19 -11.87
CA LEU A 8 40.91 4.87 -10.55
C LEU A 8 39.42 5.22 -10.51
N GLN A 9 38.57 4.29 -10.95
CA GLN A 9 37.14 4.39 -10.71
C GLN A 9 36.89 4.13 -9.23
N PHE A 10 36.46 5.16 -8.52
CA PHE A 10 35.92 5.03 -7.16
C PHE A 10 34.72 4.09 -7.21
N LEU A 11 34.91 2.88 -6.67
CA LEU A 11 33.82 1.97 -6.34
C LEU A 11 33.03 2.62 -5.21
N PHE A 12 31.88 3.22 -5.52
CA PHE A 12 30.88 3.54 -4.51
C PHE A 12 30.14 2.24 -4.16
N PRO A 13 30.27 1.69 -2.95
CA PRO A 13 29.40 0.59 -2.52
C PRO A 13 28.00 1.15 -2.30
N GLN A 14 27.09 0.95 -3.25
CA GLN A 14 25.66 1.12 -3.00
C GLN A 14 25.10 -0.16 -2.36
N ASN A 15 25.51 -0.44 -1.13
CA ASN A 15 24.83 -1.42 -0.29
C ASN A 15 24.40 -0.72 1.00
N THR A 16 23.55 0.29 0.85
CA THR A 16 22.71 0.76 1.94
C THR A 16 21.48 -0.15 1.97
N LEU A 17 21.46 -1.00 3.00
CA LEU A 17 20.28 -1.63 3.57
C LEU A 17 19.11 -0.64 3.46
N PHE A 18 18.04 -1.01 2.76
CA PHE A 18 16.78 -0.28 2.84
C PHE A 18 16.12 -0.64 4.17
N PRO A 19 16.01 0.26 5.16
CA PRO A 19 14.98 0.12 6.16
C PRO A 19 13.67 0.49 5.46
N SER A 20 12.70 -0.42 5.44
CA SER A 20 11.32 -0.11 5.06
C SER A 20 10.72 0.81 6.13
N GLU A 21 11.11 2.07 6.12
CA GLU A 21 10.47 3.08 6.96
C GLU A 21 9.21 3.50 6.22
N TYR A 22 8.17 2.74 6.52
CA TYR A 22 6.82 3.01 6.10
C TYR A 22 6.34 4.27 6.82
N SER A 23 6.72 5.43 6.26
CA SER A 23 6.52 6.77 6.81
C SER A 23 5.06 7.02 7.13
N SER A 24 4.66 6.82 8.39
CA SER A 24 3.42 7.37 8.92
C SER A 24 3.56 8.89 8.92
N GLU A 25 2.85 9.55 8.00
CA GLU A 25 2.74 11.02 7.97
C GLU A 25 2.38 11.55 9.37
N PRO A 26 3.00 12.65 9.85
CA PRO A 26 2.70 13.21 11.17
C PRO A 26 1.22 13.56 11.26
N GLY A 27 0.48 12.78 12.05
CA GLY A 27 -0.97 12.87 12.20
C GLY A 27 -1.77 11.65 11.74
N SER A 28 -1.13 10.57 11.29
CA SER A 28 -1.80 9.27 11.13
C SER A 28 -2.03 8.61 12.50
N VAL A 29 -3.22 8.05 12.72
CA VAL A 29 -3.55 7.26 13.93
C VAL A 29 -3.20 5.77 13.78
N VAL A 30 -2.73 5.37 12.59
CA VAL A 30 -2.36 3.99 12.27
C VAL A 30 -0.96 3.89 11.68
N THR A 31 -0.37 2.70 11.75
CA THR A 31 0.80 2.31 10.96
C THR A 31 0.47 1.09 10.14
N TRP A 32 0.77 1.13 8.84
CA TRP A 32 0.56 0.00 7.95
C TRP A 32 1.69 -1.01 8.11
N LEU A 33 1.31 -2.27 8.23
CA LEU A 33 2.19 -3.43 8.39
C LEU A 33 2.50 -4.10 7.04
N THR A 34 1.72 -3.76 6.01
CA THR A 34 1.96 -4.10 4.61
C THR A 34 2.30 -2.84 3.83
N GLU A 35 2.79 -3.00 2.61
CA GLU A 35 2.86 -1.88 1.65
C GLU A 35 1.47 -1.25 1.44
N GLN A 36 1.39 0.09 1.31
CA GLN A 36 0.17 0.78 0.83
C GLN A 36 0.15 0.88 -0.69
N ASP A 37 1.15 0.38 -1.41
CA ASP A 37 1.21 0.44 -2.87
C ASP A 37 1.55 -0.93 -3.43
N HIS A 38 0.49 -1.71 -3.67
CA HIS A 38 0.61 -3.10 -4.12
C HIS A 38 0.53 -3.19 -5.64
N ASP A 39 1.48 -3.89 -6.25
CA ASP A 39 1.45 -4.22 -7.66
C ASP A 39 1.17 -5.72 -7.83
N PHE A 40 0.05 -6.05 -8.47
CA PHE A 40 -0.32 -7.43 -8.78
C PHE A 40 0.51 -8.01 -9.94
N GLY A 41 1.26 -7.18 -10.67
CA GLY A 41 1.88 -7.54 -11.93
C GLY A 41 0.82 -7.86 -12.99
N GLU A 42 1.02 -8.95 -13.71
CA GLU A 42 0.05 -9.43 -14.70
C GLU A 42 -1.08 -10.23 -14.04
N ILE A 43 -2.32 -9.84 -14.33
CA ILE A 43 -3.51 -10.56 -13.89
C ILE A 43 -4.40 -10.93 -15.08
N ARG A 44 -5.22 -11.97 -14.91
CA ARG A 44 -6.13 -12.44 -15.95
C ARG A 44 -7.46 -11.71 -15.89
N ARG A 45 -7.96 -11.25 -17.04
CA ARG A 45 -9.30 -10.67 -17.14
C ARG A 45 -10.39 -11.63 -16.61
N GLY A 46 -11.36 -11.09 -15.88
CA GLY A 46 -12.50 -11.85 -15.32
C GLY A 46 -12.12 -12.82 -14.19
N LYS A 47 -10.90 -12.74 -13.65
CA LYS A 47 -10.50 -13.43 -12.43
C LYS A 47 -10.20 -12.39 -11.35
N PRO A 48 -11.10 -12.17 -10.39
CA PRO A 48 -10.86 -11.26 -9.29
C PRO A 48 -9.56 -11.61 -8.56
N THR A 49 -8.80 -10.57 -8.20
CA THR A 49 -7.60 -10.68 -7.36
C THR A 49 -7.74 -9.80 -6.14
N THR A 50 -7.17 -10.21 -5.02
CA THR A 50 -7.33 -9.52 -3.73
C THR A 50 -5.98 -9.28 -3.09
N PHE A 51 -5.79 -8.07 -2.55
CA PHE A 51 -4.69 -7.77 -1.65
C PHE A 51 -5.26 -7.33 -0.29
N VAL A 52 -4.61 -7.76 0.79
CA VAL A 52 -5.03 -7.45 2.15
C VAL A 52 -4.02 -6.51 2.78
N PHE A 53 -4.40 -5.24 2.89
CA PHE A 53 -3.63 -4.25 3.61
C PHE A 53 -3.84 -4.44 5.11
N LYS A 54 -2.76 -4.57 5.88
CA LYS A 54 -2.83 -4.72 7.34
C LYS A 54 -2.31 -3.47 8.02
N PHE A 55 -2.93 -3.06 9.11
CA PHE A 55 -2.50 -1.91 9.89
C PHE A 55 -2.60 -2.19 11.39
N LYS A 56 -1.95 -1.33 12.18
CA LYS A 56 -1.98 -1.31 13.63
C LYS A 56 -2.40 0.09 14.11
N ASN A 57 -3.27 0.16 15.12
CA ASN A 57 -3.56 1.40 15.82
C ASN A 57 -2.36 1.81 16.69
N VAL A 58 -1.80 2.99 16.42
CA VAL A 58 -0.65 3.55 17.16
C VAL A 58 -1.04 4.75 18.03
N SER A 59 -2.33 5.05 18.13
CA SER A 59 -2.86 6.06 19.03
C SER A 59 -3.10 5.49 20.44
N THR A 60 -3.28 6.39 21.41
CA THR A 60 -3.60 6.03 22.80
C THR A 60 -5.07 5.67 23.03
N ASP A 61 -5.92 5.91 22.03
CA ASP A 61 -7.35 5.66 22.13
C ASP A 61 -7.77 4.48 21.25
N THR A 62 -8.94 3.91 21.53
CA THR A 62 -9.63 3.08 20.54
C THR A 62 -10.05 3.94 19.35
N ILE A 63 -9.84 3.41 18.14
CA ILE A 63 -10.23 4.02 16.87
C ILE A 63 -11.22 3.13 16.12
N VAL A 64 -11.89 3.69 15.12
CA VAL A 64 -12.78 2.98 14.20
C VAL A 64 -12.40 3.33 12.76
N LEU A 65 -12.31 2.32 11.90
CA LEU A 65 -12.25 2.53 10.46
C LEU A 65 -13.66 2.89 9.99
N GLN A 66 -13.87 4.16 9.65
CA GLN A 66 -15.20 4.71 9.33
C GLN A 66 -15.68 4.28 7.95
N THR A 67 -14.80 4.34 6.95
CA THR A 67 -15.16 3.99 5.57
C THR A 67 -13.92 3.81 4.69
N VAL A 68 -14.07 2.96 3.68
CA VAL A 68 -13.11 2.81 2.58
C VAL A 68 -13.79 3.25 1.28
N ARG A 69 -13.16 4.19 0.57
CA ARG A 69 -13.66 4.70 -0.72
C ARG A 69 -12.74 4.29 -1.85
N THR A 70 -13.29 3.58 -2.84
CA THR A 70 -12.62 3.19 -4.08
C THR A 70 -13.05 4.10 -5.24
N THR A 71 -12.34 4.06 -6.37
CA THR A 71 -12.54 4.99 -7.49
C THR A 71 -13.62 4.57 -8.51
N CYS A 72 -13.90 3.28 -8.67
CA CYS A 72 -14.85 2.78 -9.68
C CYS A 72 -15.36 1.36 -9.37
N GLY A 73 -16.48 0.96 -9.98
CA GLY A 73 -17.21 -0.29 -9.68
C GLY A 73 -16.49 -1.62 -9.95
N CYS A 74 -15.25 -1.60 -10.46
CA CYS A 74 -14.39 -2.79 -10.57
C CYS A 74 -13.47 -3.01 -9.35
N THR A 75 -13.58 -2.16 -8.33
CA THR A 75 -12.79 -2.28 -7.09
C THR A 75 -13.72 -2.33 -5.90
N ALA A 76 -13.75 -3.47 -5.22
CA ALA A 76 -14.50 -3.69 -3.99
C ALA A 76 -13.56 -3.69 -2.78
N ALA A 77 -14.07 -3.27 -1.62
CA ALA A 77 -13.32 -3.30 -0.38
C ALA A 77 -14.15 -3.96 0.73
N ARG A 78 -13.51 -4.82 1.52
CA ARG A 78 -13.97 -5.29 2.83
C ARG A 78 -12.95 -4.86 3.87
N TYR A 79 -13.39 -4.52 5.07
CA TYR A 79 -12.50 -3.99 6.09
C TYR A 79 -12.99 -4.34 7.49
N THR A 80 -12.10 -4.21 8.48
CA THR A 80 -12.44 -4.34 9.90
C THR A 80 -13.49 -3.30 10.29
N GLU A 81 -14.65 -3.75 10.76
CA GLU A 81 -15.75 -2.88 11.21
C GLU A 81 -15.78 -2.72 12.74
N GLU A 82 -15.08 -3.60 13.45
CA GLU A 82 -14.96 -3.56 14.89
C GLU A 82 -14.03 -2.42 15.36
N PRO A 83 -14.27 -1.85 16.55
CA PRO A 83 -13.34 -0.90 17.16
C PRO A 83 -11.95 -1.52 17.36
N ILE A 84 -10.91 -0.76 17.00
CA ILE A 84 -9.51 -1.17 17.10
C ILE A 84 -8.87 -0.51 18.32
N ALA A 85 -8.62 -1.30 19.37
CA ALA A 85 -7.96 -0.85 20.60
C ALA A 85 -6.51 -0.36 20.33
N PRO A 86 -5.90 0.41 21.25
CA PRO A 86 -4.48 0.72 21.18
C PRO A 86 -3.65 -0.55 20.99
N ASP A 87 -2.65 -0.48 20.11
CA ASP A 87 -1.79 -1.59 19.71
C ASP A 87 -2.46 -2.79 19.01
N ALA A 88 -3.78 -2.78 18.83
CA ALA A 88 -4.47 -3.80 18.05
C ALA A 88 -4.37 -3.55 16.54
N GLY A 89 -4.60 -4.60 15.76
CA GLY A 89 -4.55 -4.57 14.30
C GLY A 89 -5.92 -4.65 13.64
N GLY A 90 -5.97 -4.19 12.39
CA GLY A 90 -7.11 -4.33 11.50
C GLY A 90 -6.66 -4.52 10.06
N GLU A 91 -7.62 -4.78 9.17
CA GLU A 91 -7.35 -5.12 7.78
C GLU A 91 -8.29 -4.37 6.82
N VAL A 92 -7.79 -4.11 5.61
CA VAL A 92 -8.54 -3.64 4.44
C VAL A 92 -8.24 -4.57 3.28
N ALA A 93 -9.17 -5.45 2.95
CA ALA A 93 -9.09 -6.33 1.79
C ALA A 93 -9.67 -5.62 0.57
N VAL A 94 -8.83 -5.37 -0.44
CA VAL A 94 -9.23 -4.73 -1.69
C VAL A 94 -9.21 -5.77 -2.80
N GLU A 95 -10.35 -5.97 -3.43
CA GLU A 95 -10.55 -6.87 -4.57
C GLU A 95 -10.67 -6.05 -5.85
N TYR A 96 -9.94 -6.46 -6.88
CA TYR A 96 -10.03 -5.91 -8.22
C TYR A 96 -10.55 -6.96 -9.19
N ASP A 97 -11.64 -6.64 -9.88
CA ASP A 97 -12.25 -7.46 -10.92
C ASP A 97 -12.20 -6.72 -12.26
N ALA A 98 -11.25 -7.11 -13.10
CA ALA A 98 -10.97 -6.44 -14.35
C ALA A 98 -11.97 -6.81 -15.45
N TYR A 99 -12.76 -5.82 -15.89
CA TYR A 99 -13.61 -5.93 -17.08
C TYR A 99 -12.86 -5.60 -18.39
N GLN A 100 -11.88 -4.71 -18.32
CA GLN A 100 -11.11 -4.22 -19.48
C GLN A 100 -9.65 -4.68 -19.37
N GLY A 101 -9.01 -4.90 -20.51
CA GLY A 101 -7.57 -5.17 -20.59
C GLY A 101 -6.73 -3.91 -20.41
N GLY A 102 -5.44 -4.09 -20.15
CA GLY A 102 -4.44 -3.03 -20.04
C GLY A 102 -4.06 -2.64 -18.61
N ALA A 103 -3.15 -1.67 -18.50
CA ALA A 103 -2.67 -1.14 -17.24
C ALA A 103 -3.78 -0.54 -16.37
N PHE A 104 -3.70 -0.78 -15.07
CA PHE A 104 -4.54 -0.12 -14.09
C PHE A 104 -3.74 0.41 -12.90
N SER A 105 -4.23 1.51 -12.35
CA SER A 105 -3.81 2.05 -11.07
C SER A 105 -5.03 2.61 -10.34
N LYS A 106 -5.31 2.10 -9.15
CA LYS A 106 -6.49 2.46 -8.37
C LYS A 106 -6.05 3.04 -7.03
N LYS A 107 -6.60 4.22 -6.73
CA LYS A 107 -6.44 4.89 -5.44
C LYS A 107 -7.56 4.50 -4.50
N ILE A 108 -7.21 4.09 -3.29
CA ILE A 108 -8.14 3.79 -2.21
C ILE A 108 -7.93 4.83 -1.11
N LYS A 109 -9.03 5.37 -0.58
CA LYS A 109 -9.00 6.28 0.57
C LYS A 109 -9.61 5.59 1.78
N VAL A 110 -8.84 5.46 2.85
CA VAL A 110 -9.29 4.86 4.12
C VAL A 110 -9.42 5.96 5.15
N PHE A 111 -10.60 6.05 5.77
CA PHE A 111 -10.90 7.06 6.77
C PHE A 111 -11.02 6.42 8.13
N PHE A 112 -10.22 6.90 9.08
CA PHE A 112 -10.33 6.58 10.50
C PHE A 112 -10.99 7.74 11.23
N ASP A 113 -11.66 7.45 12.34
CA ASP A 113 -12.04 8.50 13.28
C ASP A 113 -10.79 9.13 13.92
N LYS A 114 -10.97 10.29 14.55
CA LYS A 114 -9.88 11.06 15.21
C LYS A 114 -8.73 11.49 14.28
N GLN A 115 -8.90 11.27 12.98
CA GLN A 115 -7.99 11.67 11.92
C GLN A 115 -8.76 12.48 10.87
N LYS A 116 -8.23 13.64 10.46
CA LYS A 116 -8.89 14.47 9.43
C LYS A 116 -8.56 14.05 8.00
N LYS A 117 -7.33 13.58 7.77
CA LYS A 117 -6.85 13.17 6.45
C LYS A 117 -7.18 11.70 6.23
N ALA A 118 -7.45 11.30 4.98
CA ALA A 118 -7.55 9.88 4.66
C ALA A 118 -6.16 9.27 4.51
N GLU A 119 -6.00 8.03 4.95
CA GLU A 119 -4.90 7.17 4.51
C GLU A 119 -5.10 6.84 3.02
N ILE A 120 -4.01 6.80 2.28
CA ILE A 120 -4.03 6.55 0.83
C ILE A 120 -3.37 5.21 0.55
N LEU A 121 -4.11 4.31 -0.10
CA LEU A 121 -3.59 3.05 -0.62
C LEU A 121 -3.69 3.04 -2.14
N TRP A 122 -2.88 2.19 -2.76
CA TRP A 122 -2.80 1.96 -4.18
C TRP A 122 -2.76 0.47 -4.47
N ILE A 123 -3.51 0.08 -5.49
CA ILE A 123 -3.31 -1.20 -6.18
C ILE A 123 -3.05 -0.93 -7.66
N ARG A 124 -2.12 -1.69 -8.25
CA ARG A 124 -1.72 -1.56 -9.66
C ARG A 124 -1.51 -2.92 -10.32
N GLY A 125 -1.39 -2.90 -11.64
CA GLY A 125 -1.02 -4.06 -12.44
C GLY A 125 -1.40 -3.88 -13.90
N GLU A 126 -1.30 -4.98 -14.65
CA GLU A 126 -1.63 -5.10 -16.07
C GLU A 126 -2.64 -6.24 -16.25
N VAL A 127 -3.70 -6.01 -17.01
CA VAL A 127 -4.72 -7.04 -17.32
C VAL A 127 -4.47 -7.61 -18.72
N ASN A 128 -4.20 -8.93 -18.77
CA ASN A 128 -4.05 -9.72 -19.99
C ASN A 128 -5.33 -10.51 -20.35
#